data_AF-A0A1F3STV2-F1
#
_entry.id   AF-A0A1F3STV2-F1
#
_cell.length_a   1.000
_cell.length_b   1.000
_cell.length_c   1.000
_cell.angle_alpha   90.00
_cell.angle_beta   90.00
_cell.angle_gamma   90.00
#
_symmetry.space_group_name_H-M   'P 1'
#
loop_
_entity.id
_entity.type
_entity.pdbx_description
1 polymer ?
#
loop_
_entity_poly.entity_id
_entity_poly.type
_entity_poly.pdbx_seq_one_letter_code
_entity_poly.pdbx_strand_id
1 'polypeptide(L)'
;MSTKNKKISYGKVEIPEDAFDPKNVKERITIMVDQDVLDAYRHKAAKTGDKYQSLINRTLRESLKRPELEERVEVLEKKIKKLS
;
A
#
# COMPACT_ATOMS: atom_id res chain seq x y z
N MET A 1 52.05 4.64 8.34
CA MET A 1 50.82 5.46 8.24
C MET A 1 49.84 4.97 9.29
N SER A 2 49.45 5.84 10.23
CA SER A 2 48.59 5.47 11.37
C SER A 2 47.12 5.44 10.93
N THR A 3 46.49 4.26 10.99
CA THR A 3 45.05 4.10 10.75
C THR A 3 44.29 4.57 11.99
N LYS A 4 43.83 5.83 11.97
CA LYS A 4 42.90 6.35 12.99
C LYS A 4 41.60 5.55 12.93
N ASN A 5 41.41 4.63 13.88
CA ASN A 5 40.14 3.94 14.10
C ASN A 5 39.06 4.96 14.43
N LYS A 6 38.15 5.23 13.47
CA LYS A 6 36.95 6.03 13.72
C LYS A 6 36.05 5.24 14.66
N LYS A 7 35.79 5.77 15.85
CA LYS A 7 34.78 5.21 16.77
C LYS A 7 33.41 5.32 16.09
N ILE A 8 32.90 4.20 15.60
CA ILE A 8 31.52 4.11 15.12
C ILE A 8 30.65 3.99 16.37
N SER A 9 29.81 4.99 16.59
CA SER A 9 28.80 5.00 17.65
C SER A 9 27.56 4.28 17.13
N TYR A 10 27.33 3.05 17.58
CA TYR A 10 26.11 2.32 17.27
C TYR A 10 24.95 2.87 18.10
N GLY A 11 23.78 3.05 17.47
CA GLY A 11 22.55 3.40 18.16
C GLY A 11 22.06 2.26 19.05
N LYS A 12 21.22 2.56 20.05
CA LYS A 12 20.65 1.55 20.98
C LYS A 12 19.65 0.57 20.34
N VAL A 13 19.33 0.76 19.07
CA VAL A 13 18.30 -0.01 18.35
C VAL A 13 18.97 -0.69 17.16
N GLU A 14 18.88 -2.01 17.12
CA GLU A 14 19.22 -2.80 15.95
C GLU A 14 18.16 -2.56 14.88
N ILE A 15 18.56 -2.00 13.75
CA ILE A 15 17.68 -1.80 12.61
C ILE A 15 17.65 -3.11 11.83
N PRO A 16 16.51 -3.80 11.73
CA PRO A 16 16.44 -5.04 10.95
C PRO A 16 16.71 -4.73 9.47
N GLU A 17 17.25 -5.71 8.74
CA GLU A 17 17.70 -5.52 7.35
C GLU A 17 16.57 -5.08 6.40
N ASP A 18 15.32 -5.42 6.72
CA ASP A 18 14.11 -5.09 5.97
C ASP A 18 13.40 -3.80 6.44
N ALA A 19 13.98 -3.06 7.38
CA ALA A 19 13.38 -1.85 7.94
C ALA A 19 13.08 -0.77 6.87
N PHE A 20 13.78 -0.82 5.74
CA PHE A 20 13.66 0.12 4.63
C PHE A 20 12.93 -0.46 3.42
N ASP A 21 12.37 -1.67 3.51
CA ASP A 21 11.59 -2.21 2.42
C ASP A 21 10.35 -1.32 2.13
N PRO A 22 10.02 -1.04 0.86
CA PRO A 22 8.87 -0.20 0.47
C PRO A 22 7.52 -0.64 1.06
N LYS A 23 7.42 -1.92 1.46
CA LYS A 23 6.22 -2.49 2.08
C LYS A 23 6.06 -2.10 3.56
N ASN A 24 7.17 -1.78 4.22
CA ASN A 24 7.27 -1.50 5.65
C ASN A 24 7.32 0.00 5.96
N VAL A 25 7.50 0.85 4.95
CA VAL A 25 7.57 2.30 5.08
C VAL A 25 6.28 2.99 4.61
N LYS A 26 5.98 4.16 5.17
CA LYS A 26 4.90 5.04 4.71
C LYS A 26 5.50 6.34 4.22
N GLU A 27 5.19 6.69 2.97
CA GLU A 27 5.61 7.95 2.39
C GLU A 27 4.51 9.01 2.53
N ARG A 28 4.90 10.23 2.93
CA ARG A 28 3.97 11.36 3.04
C ARG A 28 3.97 12.13 1.74
N ILE A 29 2.92 11.96 0.96
CA ILE A 29 2.72 12.69 -0.29
C ILE A 29 1.66 13.78 -0.11
N THR A 30 1.82 14.87 -0.84
CA THR A 30 0.75 15.88 -1.01
C THR A 30 0.05 15.57 -2.32
N ILE A 31 -1.26 15.28 -2.25
CA ILE A 31 -2.10 15.00 -3.42
C ILE A 31 -3.35 15.86 -3.34
N MET A 32 -3.85 16.29 -4.50
CA MET A 32 -5.19 16.86 -4.60
C MET A 32 -6.18 15.71 -4.77
N VAL A 33 -7.20 15.69 -3.92
CA VAL A 33 -8.31 14.72 -3.99
C VAL A 33 -9.59 15.53 -3.93
N ASP A 34 -10.55 15.17 -4.76
CA ASP A 34 -11.83 15.86 -4.80
C ASP A 34 -12.56 15.72 -3.45
N GLN A 35 -13.29 16.78 -3.09
CA GLN A 35 -13.95 16.90 -1.79
C GLN A 35 -15.00 15.80 -1.58
N ASP A 36 -15.78 15.49 -2.62
CA ASP A 36 -16.81 14.45 -2.62
C ASP A 36 -16.21 13.05 -2.40
N VAL A 37 -15.06 12.77 -3.02
CA VAL A 37 -14.32 11.53 -2.82
C VAL A 37 -13.86 11.43 -1.37
N LEU A 38 -13.26 12.49 -0.82
CA LEU A 38 -12.80 12.50 0.56
C LEU A 38 -13.96 12.28 1.55
N ASP A 39 -15.09 12.94 1.32
CA ASP A 39 -16.29 12.81 2.16
C ASP A 39 -16.89 11.41 2.09
N ALA A 40 -16.95 10.81 0.89
CA ALA A 40 -17.38 9.43 0.73
C ALA A 40 -16.49 8.45 1.53
N TYR A 41 -15.17 8.65 1.51
CA TYR A 41 -14.25 7.82 2.30
C TYR A 41 -14.35 8.09 3.81
N ARG A 42 -14.61 9.34 4.24
CA ARG A 42 -14.88 9.65 5.66
C ARG A 42 -16.14 8.93 6.15
N HIS A 43 -17.23 8.99 5.40
CA HIS A 43 -18.47 8.30 5.76
C HIS A 43 -18.33 6.78 5.79
N LYS A 44 -17.63 6.20 4.81
CA LYS A 44 -17.34 4.75 4.81
C LYS A 44 -16.47 4.34 6.00
N ALA A 45 -15.44 5.12 6.31
CA ALA A 45 -14.55 4.86 7.43
C ALA A 45 -15.28 4.95 8.78
N ALA A 46 -16.18 5.93 8.95
CA ALA A 46 -17.01 6.08 10.14
C ALA A 46 -17.93 4.86 10.38
N LYS A 47 -18.45 4.24 9.32
CA LYS A 47 -19.27 3.02 9.43
C LYS A 47 -18.48 1.79 9.85
N THR A 48 -17.22 1.70 9.46
CA THR A 48 -16.33 0.55 9.75
C THR A 48 -15.51 0.76 11.02
N GLY A 49 -15.48 1.98 11.58
CA GLY A 49 -14.61 2.34 12.71
C GLY A 49 -13.15 2.52 12.33
N ASP A 50 -12.84 2.58 11.03
CA ASP A 50 -11.48 2.69 10.49
C ASP A 50 -11.07 4.17 10.28
N LYS A 51 -9.77 4.42 10.10
CA LYS A 51 -9.25 5.72 9.65
C LYS A 51 -9.44 5.86 8.13
N TYR A 52 -9.97 7.00 7.68
CA TYR A 52 -10.19 7.26 6.24
C TYR A 52 -8.90 7.11 5.40
N GLN A 53 -7.74 7.49 5.94
CA GLN A 53 -6.44 7.29 5.26
C GLN A 53 -6.10 5.81 5.05
N SER A 54 -6.36 4.96 6.05
CA SER A 54 -6.15 3.51 5.94
C SER A 54 -7.08 2.91 4.89
N LEU A 55 -8.32 3.39 4.83
CA LEU A 55 -9.31 2.95 3.86
C LEU A 55 -8.89 3.33 2.43
N ILE A 56 -8.45 4.57 2.22
CA ILE A 56 -7.91 5.03 0.92
C ILE A 56 -6.74 4.15 0.49
N ASN A 57 -5.75 3.92 1.37
CA ASN A 57 -4.60 3.08 1.05
C ASN A 57 -4.99 1.64 0.72
N ARG A 58 -5.97 1.06 1.43
CA ARG A 58 -6.51 -0.27 1.10
C ARG A 58 -7.12 -0.28 -0.29
N THR A 59 -7.96 0.70 -0.61
CA THR A 59 -8.60 0.78 -1.92
C THR A 59 -7.60 0.97 -3.05
N LEU A 60 -6.55 1.79 -2.86
CA LEU A 60 -5.45 1.93 -3.83
C LEU A 60 -4.69 0.62 -4.03
N ARG A 61 -4.44 -0.15 -2.96
CA ARG A 61 -3.82 -1.48 -3.08
C ARG A 61 -4.73 -2.46 -3.80
N GLU A 62 -6.03 -2.40 -3.57
CA GLU A 62 -7.01 -3.24 -4.25
C GLU A 62 -7.12 -2.89 -5.73
N SER A 63 -7.08 -1.60 -6.09
CA SER A 63 -7.11 -1.20 -7.50
C SER A 63 -5.88 -1.69 -8.25
N LEU A 64 -4.70 -1.70 -7.63
CA LEU A 64 -3.48 -2.28 -8.22
C LEU A 64 -3.54 -3.80 -8.37
N LYS A 65 -4.35 -4.49 -7.55
CA LYS A 65 -4.51 -5.95 -7.60
C LYS A 65 -5.66 -6.40 -8.51
N ARG A 66 -6.54 -5.49 -8.93
CA ARG A 66 -7.65 -5.83 -9.80
C ARG A 66 -7.07 -6.11 -11.19
N PRO A 67 -7.20 -7.35 -11.71
CA PRO A 67 -6.81 -7.63 -13.08
C PRO A 67 -7.61 -6.72 -14.00
N GLU A 68 -6.98 -6.31 -15.10
CA GLU A 68 -7.63 -5.52 -16.14
C GLU A 68 -8.95 -6.20 -16.54
N LEU A 69 -9.94 -5.41 -16.95
CA LEU A 69 -11.28 -5.93 -17.27
C LEU A 69 -11.19 -7.08 -18.30
N GLU A 70 -10.24 -6.98 -19.21
CA GLU A 70 -9.93 -7.96 -20.25
C GLU A 70 -9.46 -9.30 -19.67
N GLU A 71 -8.52 -9.29 -18.72
CA GLU A 71 -8.05 -10.49 -18.03
C GLU A 71 -9.16 -11.17 -17.23
N ARG A 72 -10.06 -10.38 -16.65
CA ARG A 72 -11.23 -10.90 -15.91
C ARG A 72 -12.22 -11.58 -16.85
N VAL A 73 -12.47 -10.99 -18.01
CA VAL A 73 -13.36 -11.56 -19.05
C VAL A 73 -12.77 -12.86 -19.57
N GLU A 74 -11.47 -12.90 -19.88
CA GLU A 74 -10.80 -14.11 -20.38
C GLU A 74 -10.88 -15.28 -19.38
N VAL A 75 -10.71 -15.01 -18.07
CA VAL A 75 -10.86 -16.03 -17.03
C VAL A 75 -12.31 -16.55 -16.94
N LEU A 76 -13.29 -15.66 -17.11
CA LEU A 76 -14.71 -16.04 -17.10
C LEU A 76 -15.07 -16.88 -18.34
N GLU A 77 -14.60 -16.49 -19.53
CA GLU A 77 -14.79 -17.25 -20.77
C GLU A 77 -14.18 -18.65 -20.67
N LYS A 78 -12.95 -18.77 -20.13
CA LYS A 78 -12.31 -20.07 -19.88
C LYS A 78 -13.10 -20.94 -18.91
N LYS A 79 -13.72 -20.34 -17.88
CA LYS A 79 -14.57 -21.08 -16.93
C LYS A 79 -15.88 -21.54 -17.57
N ILE A 80 -16.54 -20.68 -18.35
CA ILE A 80 -17.77 -21.02 -19.08
C ILE A 80 -17.49 -22.17 -20.07
N LYS A 81 -16.39 -22.10 -20.81
CA LYS A 81 -15.98 -23.14 -21.77
C LYS A 81 -15.61 -24.47 -21.11
N LYS A 82 -15.25 -24.48 -19.82
CA LYS A 82 -14.98 -25.70 -19.03
C LYS A 82 -16.24 -26.37 -18.48
N LEU A 83 -17.36 -25.65 -18.44
CA LEU A 83 -18.65 -26.10 -17.93
C LEU A 83 -19.60 -26.54 -19.06
N SER A 84 -19.29 -26.17 -20.30
CA SER A 84 -19.90 -26.68 -21.53
C SER A 84 -19.19 -27.92 -22.03
#